data_AF-A0A941A1B0-F1
#
_entry.id   AF-A0A941A1B0-F1
#
_cell.length_a   1.000
_cell.length_b   1.000
_cell.length_c   1.000
_cell.angle_alpha   90.00
_cell.angle_beta   90.00
_cell.angle_gamma   90.00
#
_symmetry.space_group_name_H-M   'P 1'
#
loop_
_entity.id
_entity.type
_entity.pdbx_description
1 polymer ?
#
loop_
_entity_poly.entity_id
_entity_poly.type
_entity_poly.pdbx_seq_one_letter_code
_entity_poly.pdbx_strand_id
1 'polypeptide(L)'
;MNDGLPTGRHNAITDVPGVRVGHATLWKGDGPLRPGEGPVRTGVTVVRPHGGNLFREKVRAAVHTINGFGKACGFEEVRELGVIEAPIALTSTLNVGLVADGLVQYAVRESPEI
;
A
#
# COMPACT_ATOMS: atom_id res chain seq x y z
N MET A 1 -26.23 6.64 -22.73
CA MET A 1 -25.14 7.38 -22.08
C MET A 1 -24.03 6.37 -21.80
N ASN A 2 -23.09 6.27 -22.74
CA ASN A 2 -21.86 5.51 -22.55
C ASN A 2 -20.74 6.56 -22.53
N ASP A 3 -20.60 7.21 -21.36
CA ASP A 3 -19.94 8.51 -21.21
C ASP A 3 -18.51 8.34 -20.67
N GLY A 4 -17.95 7.13 -20.78
CA GLY A 4 -16.64 6.78 -20.24
C GLY A 4 -15.50 7.14 -21.19
N LEU A 5 -14.42 7.68 -20.63
CA LEU A 5 -13.12 7.71 -21.31
C LEU A 5 -12.66 6.28 -21.62
N PRO A 6 -11.94 6.04 -22.74
CA PRO A 6 -11.43 4.72 -23.06
C PRO A 6 -10.44 4.25 -21.99
N THR A 7 -10.51 2.97 -21.62
CA THR A 7 -9.59 2.37 -20.66
C THR A 7 -8.23 2.08 -21.29
N GLY A 8 -7.21 1.94 -20.45
CA GLY A 8 -5.92 1.39 -20.87
C GLY A 8 -6.01 -0.08 -21.27
N ARG A 9 -4.89 -0.63 -21.74
CA ARG A 9 -4.79 -2.01 -22.26
C ARG A 9 -5.18 -3.05 -21.22
N HIS A 10 -4.75 -2.85 -19.97
CA HIS A 10 -4.99 -3.78 -18.88
C HIS A 10 -6.24 -3.43 -18.07
N ASN A 11 -6.83 -2.24 -18.32
CA ASN A 11 -7.90 -1.67 -17.51
C ASN A 11 -7.56 -1.71 -16.02
N ALA A 12 -6.32 -1.34 -15.69
CA ALA A 12 -5.74 -1.48 -14.36
C ALA A 12 -4.82 -0.29 -14.03
N ILE A 13 -4.53 -0.08 -12.74
CA ILE A 13 -3.61 0.99 -12.30
C ILE A 13 -2.21 0.86 -12.92
N THR A 14 -1.80 -0.36 -13.30
CA THR A 14 -0.51 -0.63 -13.96
C THR A 14 -0.47 -0.20 -15.43
N ASP A 15 -1.59 0.30 -16.00
CA ASP A 15 -1.55 1.01 -17.27
C ASP A 15 -0.82 2.36 -17.15
N VAL A 16 -0.64 2.89 -15.93
CA VAL A 16 0.26 4.02 -15.64
C VAL A 16 1.71 3.52 -15.70
N PRO A 17 2.57 4.02 -16.62
CA PRO A 17 3.93 3.52 -16.78
C PRO A 17 4.76 3.56 -15.49
N GLY A 18 5.44 2.47 -15.19
CA GLY A 18 6.30 2.34 -14.00
C GLY A 18 5.58 1.85 -12.74
N VAL A 19 4.27 2.05 -12.62
CA VAL A 19 3.49 1.57 -11.48
C VAL A 19 3.48 0.05 -11.45
N ARG A 20 3.73 -0.54 -10.27
CA ARG A 20 3.69 -1.99 -10.04
C ARG A 20 2.79 -2.30 -8.85
N VAL A 21 2.16 -3.47 -8.88
CA VAL A 21 1.34 -4.00 -7.79
C VAL A 21 1.82 -5.41 -7.43
N GLY A 22 1.94 -5.69 -6.14
CA GLY A 22 2.27 -7.00 -5.60
C GLY A 22 1.30 -7.42 -4.50
N HIS A 23 1.07 -8.72 -4.36
CA HIS A 23 0.14 -9.27 -3.37
C HIS A 23 0.79 -10.41 -2.58
N ALA A 24 0.48 -10.48 -1.29
CA ALA A 24 0.72 -11.63 -0.45
C ALA A 24 -0.60 -12.04 0.21
N THR A 25 -1.12 -13.21 -0.14
CA THR A 25 -2.39 -13.73 0.39
C THR A 25 -2.11 -14.84 1.40
N LEU A 26 -2.63 -14.69 2.61
CA LEU A 26 -2.54 -15.70 3.66
C LEU A 26 -3.90 -16.36 3.85
N TRP A 27 -3.96 -17.63 3.46
CA TRP A 27 -5.15 -18.47 3.55
C TRP A 27 -4.77 -19.79 4.21
N LYS A 28 -5.13 -19.99 5.49
CA LYS A 28 -4.75 -21.18 6.25
C LYS A 28 -5.81 -21.59 7.27
N GLY A 29 -6.01 -22.90 7.44
CA GLY A 29 -6.92 -23.47 8.41
C GLY A 29 -8.39 -23.30 8.05
N ASP A 30 -9.23 -24.12 8.67
CA ASP A 30 -10.68 -24.20 8.45
C ASP A 30 -11.39 -24.50 9.79
N GLY A 31 -12.72 -24.38 9.81
CA GLY A 31 -13.53 -24.61 11.02
C GLY A 31 -13.76 -23.35 11.86
N PRO A 32 -14.22 -23.51 13.12
CA PRO A 32 -14.57 -22.39 13.99
C PRO A 32 -13.39 -21.45 14.28
N LEU A 33 -13.67 -20.16 14.46
CA LEU A 33 -12.69 -19.15 14.83
C LEU A 33 -12.07 -19.46 16.20
N ARG A 34 -10.73 -19.48 16.23
CA ARG A 34 -9.90 -19.49 17.43
C ARG A 34 -9.01 -18.24 17.41
N PRO A 35 -9.32 -17.21 18.24
CA PRO A 35 -8.57 -15.96 18.26
C PRO A 35 -7.07 -16.19 18.44
N GLY A 36 -6.26 -15.53 17.62
CA GLY A 36 -4.80 -15.70 17.61
C GLY A 36 -4.28 -16.88 16.78
N GLU A 37 -5.16 -17.77 16.30
CA GLU A 37 -4.76 -18.97 15.54
C GLU A 37 -5.33 -19.00 14.12
N GLY A 38 -6.64 -18.80 13.96
CA GLY A 38 -7.29 -18.85 12.65
C GLY A 38 -8.78 -19.25 12.71
N PRO A 39 -9.41 -19.55 11.56
CA PRO A 39 -8.80 -19.62 10.23
C PRO A 39 -8.24 -18.27 9.77
N VAL A 40 -7.06 -18.29 9.13
CA VAL A 40 -6.38 -17.09 8.62
C VAL A 40 -6.90 -16.78 7.24
N ARG A 41 -7.43 -15.57 7.06
CA ARG A 41 -7.87 -15.01 5.77
C ARG A 41 -7.47 -13.53 5.75
N THR A 42 -6.21 -13.25 5.45
CA THR A 42 -5.66 -11.88 5.42
C THR A 42 -4.61 -11.75 4.33
N GLY A 43 -4.00 -10.58 4.21
CA GLY A 43 -2.93 -10.37 3.27
C GLY A 43 -2.41 -8.93 3.27
N VAL A 44 -1.53 -8.68 2.32
CA VAL A 44 -0.99 -7.36 2.01
C VAL A 44 -1.02 -7.16 0.51
N THR A 45 -1.44 -5.98 0.07
CA THR A 45 -1.24 -5.50 -1.31
C THR A 45 -0.30 -4.31 -1.24
N VAL A 46 0.71 -4.26 -2.11
CA VAL A 46 1.66 -3.16 -2.20
C VAL A 46 1.59 -2.55 -3.58
N VAL A 47 1.45 -1.23 -3.65
CA VAL A 47 1.55 -0.43 -4.87
C VAL A 47 2.85 0.35 -4.82
N ARG A 48 3.70 0.15 -5.82
CA ARG A 48 4.96 0.88 -5.97
C ARG A 48 4.80 1.89 -7.11
N PRO A 49 4.98 3.21 -6.84
CA PRO A 49 4.77 4.25 -7.86
C PRO A 49 5.67 4.18 -9.09
N HIS A 50 6.92 3.74 -8.93
CA HIS A 50 7.86 3.48 -10.04
C HIS A 50 8.91 2.43 -9.64
N GLY A 51 9.77 2.06 -10.59
CA GLY A 51 10.83 1.06 -10.38
C GLY A 51 12.08 1.55 -9.63
N GLY A 52 12.18 2.85 -9.36
CA GLY A 52 13.34 3.52 -8.74
C GLY A 52 13.26 3.62 -7.21
N ASN A 53 14.26 4.26 -6.60
CA ASN A 53 14.33 4.43 -5.15
C ASN A 53 13.40 5.59 -4.72
N LEU A 54 12.30 5.28 -4.02
CA LEU A 54 11.28 6.27 -3.66
C LEU A 54 11.75 7.30 -2.62
N PHE A 55 12.78 6.97 -1.82
CA PHE A 55 13.35 7.92 -0.88
C PHE A 55 14.10 9.04 -1.61
N ARG A 56 14.86 8.69 -2.67
CA ARG A 56 15.62 9.65 -3.50
C ARG A 56 14.78 10.30 -4.59
N GLU A 57 13.85 9.55 -5.17
CA GLU A 57 13.00 9.94 -6.31
C GLU A 57 11.53 9.95 -5.87
N LYS A 58 11.20 10.85 -4.94
CA LYS A 58 9.84 10.98 -4.40
C LYS A 58 8.83 11.34 -5.49
N VAL A 59 7.59 10.89 -5.34
CA VAL A 59 6.49 11.26 -6.25
C VAL A 59 5.46 12.15 -5.55
N ARG A 60 4.89 13.11 -6.28
CA ARG A 60 3.85 13.99 -5.77
C ARG A 60 2.60 13.20 -5.39
N ALA A 61 2.00 13.54 -4.26
CA ALA A 61 0.84 12.86 -3.72
C ALA A 61 -0.06 13.80 -2.92
N ALA A 62 -1.29 13.35 -2.70
CA ALA A 62 -2.25 14.01 -1.81
C ALA A 62 -3.13 12.93 -1.16
N VAL A 63 -3.67 13.24 0.01
CA VAL A 63 -4.61 12.39 0.73
C VAL A 63 -5.85 13.18 1.11
N HIS A 64 -7.01 12.53 1.05
CA HIS A 64 -8.28 13.10 1.47
C HIS A 64 -9.04 12.11 2.37
N THR A 65 -9.56 12.60 3.49
CA THR A 65 -10.34 11.79 4.43
C THR A 65 -11.82 12.14 4.28
N ILE A 66 -12.60 11.24 3.67
CA ILE A 66 -14.06 11.37 3.61
C ILE A 66 -14.68 11.05 4.97
N ASN A 67 -14.25 9.94 5.59
CA ASN A 67 -14.61 9.54 6.95
C ASN A 67 -13.39 8.91 7.64
N GLY A 68 -13.16 9.28 8.90
CA GLY A 68 -11.95 8.89 9.65
C GLY A 68 -12.03 7.56 10.39
N PHE A 69 -13.03 6.70 10.14
CA PHE A 69 -13.19 5.43 10.86
C PHE A 69 -12.25 4.33 10.32
N GLY A 70 -10.94 4.60 10.36
CA GLY A 70 -9.89 3.73 9.85
C GLY A 70 -8.55 4.00 10.54
N LYS A 71 -7.54 3.18 10.20
CA LYS A 71 -6.17 3.34 10.70
C LYS A 71 -5.28 3.53 9.47
N ALA A 72 -4.78 4.75 9.28
CA ALA A 72 -3.86 5.10 8.22
C ALA A 72 -2.55 5.60 8.82
N CYS A 73 -1.42 5.21 8.23
CA CYS A 73 -0.08 5.64 8.61
C CYS A 73 0.51 6.46 7.46
N GLY A 74 1.25 7.54 7.78
CA GLY A 74 1.93 8.39 6.79
C GLY A 74 1.11 9.54 6.19
N PHE A 75 -0.18 9.69 6.52
CA PHE A 75 -1.02 10.74 5.91
C PHE A 75 -0.55 12.17 6.22
N GLU A 76 -0.06 12.45 7.43
CA GLU A 76 0.37 13.79 7.80
C GLU A 76 1.62 14.23 7.03
N GLU A 77 2.55 13.32 6.74
CA GLU A 77 3.71 13.62 5.91
C GLU A 77 3.31 13.96 4.47
N VAL A 78 2.35 13.21 3.91
CA VAL A 78 1.82 13.52 2.57
C VAL A 78 1.11 14.88 2.55
N ARG A 79 0.40 15.24 3.62
CA ARG A 79 -0.25 16.56 3.74
C ARG A 79 0.77 17.70 3.83
N GLU A 80 1.85 17.50 4.57
CA GLU A 80 2.88 18.51 4.80
C GLU A 80 3.81 18.68 3.60
N LEU A 81 4.33 17.57 3.07
CA LEU A 81 5.38 17.59 2.04
C LEU A 81 4.82 17.40 0.62
N GLY A 82 3.57 16.95 0.47
CA GLY A 82 2.94 16.74 -0.83
C GLY A 82 3.56 15.61 -1.65
N VAL A 83 4.21 14.65 -0.99
CA VAL A 83 4.97 13.57 -1.63
C VAL A 83 4.80 12.25 -0.88
N ILE A 84 5.06 11.13 -1.55
CA ILE A 84 5.29 9.83 -0.94
C ILE A 84 6.72 9.37 -1.20
N GLU A 85 7.33 8.78 -0.17
CA GLU A 85 8.72 8.30 -0.19
C GLU A 85 8.88 6.80 0.07
N ALA A 86 7.76 6.10 0.25
CA ALA A 86 7.70 4.65 0.44
C ALA A 86 6.59 4.04 -0.43
N PRO A 87 6.64 2.72 -0.70
CA PRO A 87 5.53 2.02 -1.35
C PRO A 87 4.23 2.15 -0.55
N ILE A 88 3.09 2.18 -1.22
CA ILE A 88 1.77 2.23 -0.58
C ILE A 88 1.35 0.80 -0.26
N ALA A 89 1.07 0.51 1.02
CA ALA A 89 0.61 -0.82 1.43
C ALA A 89 -0.83 -0.80 1.95
N LEU A 90 -1.60 -1.82 1.59
CA LEU A 90 -2.98 -2.07 2.01
C LEU A 90 -3.03 -3.41 2.76
N THR A 91 -3.60 -3.40 3.97
CA THR A 91 -3.76 -4.60 4.80
C THR A 91 -4.97 -4.46 5.74
N SER A 92 -5.23 -5.48 6.57
CA SER A 92 -6.29 -5.44 7.60
C SER A 92 -5.94 -4.49 8.75
N THR A 93 -6.96 -3.91 9.39
CA THR A 93 -6.86 -2.87 10.42
C THR A 93 -5.81 -3.12 11.50
N LEU A 94 -5.72 -4.34 12.03
CA LEU A 94 -4.81 -4.66 13.14
C LEU A 94 -3.37 -4.96 12.68
N ASN A 95 -3.14 -5.09 11.37
CA ASN A 95 -1.81 -5.32 10.79
C ASN A 95 -1.12 -4.03 10.33
N VAL A 96 -1.77 -2.86 10.45
CA VAL A 96 -1.20 -1.58 10.00
C VAL A 96 0.18 -1.33 10.62
N GLY A 97 0.34 -1.55 11.93
CA GLY A 97 1.63 -1.39 12.60
C GLY A 97 2.71 -2.34 12.08
N LEU A 98 2.38 -3.63 11.88
CA LEU A 98 3.32 -4.63 11.36
C LEU A 98 3.74 -4.34 9.91
N VAL A 99 2.79 -3.88 9.08
CA VAL A 99 3.10 -3.52 7.69
C VAL A 99 3.92 -2.23 7.61
N ALA A 100 3.64 -1.25 8.47
CA ALA A 100 4.47 -0.04 8.57
C ALA A 100 5.91 -0.39 8.98
N ASP A 101 6.11 -1.23 10.00
CA ASP A 101 7.43 -1.73 10.40
C ASP A 101 8.14 -2.46 9.23
N GLY A 102 7.43 -3.34 8.53
CA GLY A 102 7.97 -4.02 7.36
C GLY A 102 8.38 -3.07 6.21
N LEU A 103 7.65 -1.97 6.00
CA LEU A 103 8.00 -0.94 5.03
C LEU A 103 9.21 -0.10 5.49
N VAL A 104 9.33 0.22 6.77
CA VAL A 104 10.52 0.89 7.33
C VAL A 104 11.76 0.01 7.12
N GLN A 105 11.66 -1.29 7.46
CA GLN A 105 12.75 -2.23 7.22
C GLN A 105 13.11 -2.35 5.73
N TYR A 106 12.12 -2.29 4.83
CA TYR A 106 12.37 -2.23 3.39
C TYR A 106 13.12 -0.96 2.99
N ALA A 107 12.68 0.20 3.48
CA ALA A 107 13.30 1.49 3.18
C ALA A 107 14.76 1.54 3.64
N VAL A 108 15.06 1.10 4.86
CA VAL A 108 16.44 1.03 5.39
C VAL A 108 17.33 0.09 4.58
N ARG A 109 16.80 -1.02 4.05
CA ARG A 109 17.58 -1.92 3.18
C ARG A 109 17.90 -1.29 1.81
N GLU A 110 16.96 -0.54 1.25
CA GLU A 110 17.12 0.07 -0.07
C GLU A 110 17.90 1.40 -0.02
N SER A 111 17.84 2.08 1.13
CA SER A 111 18.48 3.36 1.43
C SER A 111 19.01 3.35 2.87
N PRO A 112 20.24 2.84 3.10
CA PRO A 112 20.88 2.83 4.42
C PRO A 112 21.16 4.21 5.01
N GLU A 113 21.02 5.28 4.21
CA GLU A 113 21.11 6.67 4.63
C GLU A 113 19.88 7.21 5.38
N ILE A 114 18.80 6.42 5.47
CA ILE A 114 17.58 6.73 6.24
C ILE A 114 17.83 6.61 7.74
#